data_AF-A0A532VI85-F1
#
_entry.id   AF-A0A532VI85-F1
#
_cell.length_a   1.000
_cell.length_b   1.000
_cell.length_c   1.000
_cell.angle_alpha   90.00
_cell.angle_beta   90.00
_cell.angle_gamma   90.00
#
_symmetry.space_group_name_H-M   'P 1'
#
loop_
_entity.id
_entity.type
_entity.pdbx_description
1 polymer ?
#
loop_
_entity_poly.entity_id
_entity_poly.type
_entity_poly.pdbx_seq_one_letter_code
_entity_poly.pdbx_strand_id
1 'polypeptide(L)' 'MKNKIDDYIQKQRSPQKEICQRLRALILKIFPDQKEEMKRGVPTFCDGKFYREGHHHLN' A
#
# COMPACT_ATOMS: atom_id res chain seq x y z
N MET A 1 14.74 -7.26 4.26
CA MET A 1 13.60 -8.09 3.81
C MET A 1 12.85 -7.31 2.74
N LYS A 2 12.76 -7.81 1.50
CA LYS A 2 11.89 -7.19 0.50
C LYS A 2 10.45 -7.33 0.99
N ASN A 3 9.85 -6.22 1.39
CA ASN A 3 8.49 -6.19 1.94
C ASN A 3 7.53 -6.43 0.78
N LYS A 4 6.58 -7.38 0.91
CA LYS A 4 5.56 -7.65 -0.13
C LYS A 4 4.79 -6.39 -0.54
N ILE A 5 4.71 -5.42 0.36
CA ILE A 5 4.12 -4.10 0.14
C ILE A 5 4.98 -3.25 -0.79
N ASP A 6 6.31 -3.27 -0.64
CA ASP A 6 7.21 -2.59 -1.58
C ASP A 6 7.02 -3.15 -2.98
N ASP A 7 7.00 -4.48 -3.12
CA ASP A 7 6.80 -5.14 -4.40
C ASP A 7 5.44 -4.78 -5.02
N TYR A 8 4.37 -4.70 -4.21
CA TYR A 8 3.06 -4.26 -4.68
C TYR A 8 3.10 -2.83 -5.21
N ILE A 9 3.72 -1.90 -4.46
CA ILE A 9 3.82 -0.49 -4.83
C ILE A 9 4.66 -0.32 -6.11
N GLN A 10 5.77 -1.04 -6.24
CA GLN A 10 6.64 -0.97 -7.41
C GLN A 10 5.96 -1.44 -8.70
N LYS A 11 5.00 -2.38 -8.59
CA LYS A 11 4.22 -2.89 -9.73
C LYS A 11 3.14 -1.91 -10.22
N GLN A 12 2.77 -0.92 -9.41
CA GLN A 12 1.76 0.06 -9.82
C GLN A 12 2.31 0.99 -10.91
N ARG A 13 1.44 1.38 -11.84
CA ARG A 13 1.74 2.44 -12.83
C ARG A 13 1.63 3.83 -12.18
N SER A 14 2.20 4.86 -12.80
CA SER A 14 1.92 6.26 -12.41
C SER A 14 0.48 6.62 -12.83
N PRO A 15 -0.27 7.41 -12.02
CA PRO A 15 0.12 8.05 -10.76
C PRO A 15 -0.08 7.18 -9.50
N GLN A 16 -0.67 5.99 -9.64
CA GLN A 16 -1.00 5.10 -8.52
C GLN A 16 0.19 4.80 -7.62
N LYS A 17 1.37 4.54 -8.22
CA LYS A 17 2.62 4.33 -7.48
C LYS A 17 2.96 5.49 -6.55
N GLU A 18 2.93 6.72 -7.06
CA GLU A 18 3.27 7.93 -6.30
C GLU A 18 2.25 8.18 -5.17
N ILE A 19 0.97 7.97 -5.46
CA ILE A 19 -0.10 8.09 -4.47
C ILE A 19 0.11 7.06 -3.34
N CYS A 20 0.41 5.80 -3.67
CA CYS A 20 0.65 4.76 -2.68
C CYS A 20 1.88 5.07 -1.80
N GLN A 21 2.96 5.59 -2.40
CA GLN A 21 4.15 6.00 -1.65
C GLN A 21 3.86 7.15 -0.68
N ARG A 22 3.16 8.21 -1.15
CA ARG A 22 2.80 9.35 -0.30
C ARG A 22 1.84 8.96 0.82
N LEU A 23 0.83 8.14 0.52
CA LEU A 23 -0.12 7.66 1.52
C LEU A 23 0.59 6.82 2.60
N ARG A 24 1.46 5.90 2.19
CA ARG A 24 2.25 5.09 3.13
C ARG A 24 3.11 5.96 4.04
N ALA A 25 3.82 6.94 3.47
CA ALA A 25 4.64 7.86 4.25
C ALA A 25 3.81 8.66 5.26
N LEU A 26 2.60 9.09 4.88
CA LEU A 26 1.67 9.79 5.77
C LEU A 26 1.21 8.88 6.93
N ILE A 27 0.80 7.64 6.62
CA ILE A 27 0.34 6.69 7.63
C ILE A 27 1.45 6.37 8.64
N LEU A 28 2.66 6.06 8.17
CA LEU A 28 3.79 5.75 9.06
C LEU A 28 4.25 6.97 9.88
N LYS A 29 4.05 8.19 9.36
CA LYS A 29 4.30 9.42 10.12
C LYS A 29 3.27 9.62 11.24
N ILE A 30 1.99 9.32 10.98
CA ILE A 30 0.90 9.51 11.96
C ILE A 30 0.87 8.37 12.98
N PHE A 31 1.16 7.14 12.55
CA PHE A 31 1.11 5.92 13.36
C PHE A 31 2.45 5.16 13.25
N PRO A 32 3.50 5.58 13.98
CA PRO A 32 4.85 5.03 13.83
C PRO A 32 4.96 3.53 14.21
N ASP A 33 4.12 3.06 15.13
CA ASP A 33 4.11 1.66 15.59
C ASP A 33 3.15 0.77 14.78
N GLN A 34 2.54 1.32 13.72
CA GLN A 34 1.58 0.58 12.92
C GLN A 34 2.26 -0.52 12.13
N LYS A 35 1.72 -1.74 12.24
CA LYS A 35 2.11 -2.86 11.37
C LYS A 35 1.53 -2.68 9.98
N GLU A 36 2.38 -2.88 8.99
CA GLU A 36 1.99 -2.96 7.59
C GLU A 36 1.69 -4.42 7.24
N GLU A 37 0.55 -4.67 6.58
CA GLU A 37 0.11 -6.02 6.27
C GLU A 37 -0.35 -6.13 4.81
N MET A 38 -0.38 -7.36 4.28
CA MET A 38 -1.04 -7.66 3.02
C MET A 38 -2.31 -8.45 3.32
N LYS A 39 -3.50 -7.91 3.00
CA LYS A 39 -4.77 -8.64 3.08
C LYS A 39 -5.41 -8.66 1.69
N ARG A 40 -5.92 -9.82 1.26
CA ARG A 40 -6.58 -10.02 -0.04
C ARG A 40 -5.79 -9.49 -1.26
N GLY A 41 -4.46 -9.58 -1.20
CA GLY A 41 -3.57 -9.17 -2.30
C GLY A 41 -3.26 -7.67 -2.36
N VAL A 42 -3.77 -6.85 -1.43
CA VAL A 42 -3.49 -5.42 -1.35
C VAL A 42 -2.79 -5.05 -0.04
N PRO A 43 -1.95 -3.99 -0.02
CA PRO A 43 -1.42 -3.41 1.21
C PRO A 43 -2.55 -2.86 2.07
N THR A 44 -2.52 -3.20 3.34
CA THR A 44 -3.45 -2.74 4.36
C THR A 44 -2.70 -2.17 5.53
N PHE A 45 -3.18 -1.03 6.04
CA PHE A 45 -2.64 -0.36 7.22
C PHE A 45 -3.72 -0.19 8.28
N CYS A 46 -3.31 0.01 9.53
CA CYS A 46 -4.21 0.23 10.67
C CYS A 46 -5.28 -0.87 10.78
N ASP A 47 -4.84 -2.13 10.75
CA ASP A 47 -5.70 -3.32 10.80
C ASP A 47 -6.77 -3.37 9.69
N GLY A 48 -6.46 -2.84 8.52
CA GLY A 48 -7.38 -2.83 7.37
C GLY A 48 -8.24 -1.58 7.25
N LYS A 49 -8.05 -0.57 8.10
CA LYS A 49 -8.75 0.72 7.98
C LYS A 49 -8.33 1.53 6.75
N PHE A 50 -7.12 1.31 6.24
CA PHE A 50 -6.65 1.93 5.01
C PHE A 50 -6.26 0.86 4.00
N TYR A 51 -7.01 0.77 2.91
CA TYR A 51 -6.64 0.02 1.71
C TYR A 51 -7.10 0.78 0.47
N ARG A 52 -6.35 0.66 -0.63
CA ARG A 52 -6.73 1.17 -1.94
C ARG A 52 -6.91 -0.01 -2.88
N GLU A 53 -8.15 -0.29 -3.29
CA GLU A 53 -8.39 -1.26 -4.37
C GLU A 53 -7.88 -0.66 -5.68
N GLY A 54 -6.75 -1.16 -6.15
CA GLY A 54 -6.38 -0.99 -7.54
C GLY A 54 -7.17 -2.01 -8.35
N HIS A 55 -8.28 -1.62 -8.97
CA HIS A 55 -8.89 -2.42 -10.02
C HIS A 55 -7.86 -2.57 -11.16
N HIS A 56 -7.16 -3.70 -11.19
CA HIS A 56 -6.51 -4.16 -12.40
C HIS A 56 -7.64 -4.61 -13.34
N HIS A 57 -8.12 -3.69 -14.19
CA HIS A 57 -8.80 -4.12 -15.42
C HIS A 57 -7.74 -4.90 -16.23
N LEU A 58 -7.81 -6.22 -16.14
CA LEU A 58 -7.19 -7.12 -17.10
C LEU A 58 -8.00 -6.95 -18.39
N ASN A 59 -7.47 -6.17 -19.33
CA ASN A 59 -7.76 -6.35 -20.75
C ASN A 59 -6.90 -7.49 -21.28
#